data_AF-A0A9W9PG41-F1
#
_entry.id   AF-A0A9W9PG41-F1
#
_cell.length_a   1.000
_cell.length_b   1.000
_cell.length_c   1.000
_cell.angle_alpha   90.00
_cell.angle_beta   90.00
_cell.angle_gamma   90.00
#
_symmetry.space_group_name_H-M   'P 1'
#
loop_
_entity.id
_entity.type
_entity.pdbx_description
1 polymer ?
#
loop_
_entity_poly.entity_id
_entity_poly.type
_entity_poly.pdbx_seq_one_letter_code
_entity_poly.pdbx_strand_id
1 'polypeptide(L)'
;MTLWLAVSLPLVMWDAGYVLLRPHSMPGGSLHSPIWTPYALYSTVDYIYGWPALEAHNGFTAAQTVLNLVETVAYAYYLWIVYRHGATVASGRGAPKQQKGLVWLLTGEKVVAGQTGAIALLIAYSASVMTLSKTVLYWLNEYFSDFSNIGHNDALSLVFLWIIPNGLWLVFPSYSIYTLGAEILSSLEQASPRGRGRPKAQ
;
A
#
# COMPACT_ATOMS: atom_id res chain seq x y z
N MET A 1 3.55 -7.29 5.98
CA MET A 1 3.18 -5.86 5.91
C MET A 1 4.40 -4.93 5.88
N THR A 2 5.22 -4.84 6.93
CA THR A 2 6.31 -3.85 7.01
C THR A 2 7.33 -3.92 5.86
N LEU A 3 7.74 -5.12 5.45
CA LEU A 3 8.63 -5.30 4.29
C LEU A 3 8.00 -4.80 2.98
N TRP A 4 6.72 -5.11 2.77
CA TRP A 4 5.96 -4.62 1.62
C TRP A 4 5.91 -3.09 1.62
N LEU A 5 5.58 -2.46 2.74
CA LEU A 5 5.51 -0.99 2.86
C LEU A 5 6.87 -0.31 2.66
N ALA A 6 7.97 -0.96 3.06
CA ALA A 6 9.30 -0.42 2.85
C ALA A 6 9.69 -0.34 1.37
N VAL A 7 9.12 -1.21 0.52
CA VAL A 7 9.32 -1.19 -0.93
C VAL A 7 8.26 -0.36 -1.62
N SER A 8 7.00 -0.51 -1.23
CA SER A 8 5.86 0.12 -1.92
C SER A 8 5.79 1.62 -1.68
N LEU A 9 6.09 2.12 -0.48
CA LEU A 9 5.99 3.56 -0.20
C LEU A 9 6.96 4.39 -1.06
N PRO A 10 8.27 4.08 -1.15
CA PRO A 10 9.17 4.78 -2.05
C PRO A 10 8.72 4.71 -3.51
N LEU A 11 8.26 3.54 -3.96
CA LEU A 11 7.83 3.34 -5.33
C LEU A 11 6.57 4.15 -5.67
N VAL A 12 5.59 4.18 -4.77
CA VAL A 12 4.36 4.96 -4.92
C VAL A 12 4.65 6.47 -4.88
N MET A 13 5.57 6.92 -4.03
CA MET A 13 6.00 8.34 -4.04
C MET A 13 6.72 8.72 -5.34
N TRP A 14 7.56 7.83 -5.86
CA TRP A 14 8.23 8.03 -7.14
C TRP A 14 7.23 8.11 -8.32
N ASP A 15 6.25 7.20 -8.32
CA ASP A 15 5.15 7.20 -9.27
C ASP A 15 4.28 8.46 -9.17
N ALA A 16 3.94 8.88 -7.95
CA ALA A 16 3.17 10.08 -7.73
C ALA A 16 3.90 11.33 -8.23
N GLY A 17 5.22 11.39 -8.03
CA GLY A 17 6.07 12.43 -8.62
C GLY A 17 6.02 12.42 -10.14
N TYR A 18 6.06 11.24 -10.77
CA TYR A 18 5.91 11.13 -12.22
C TYR A 18 4.58 11.70 -12.69
N VAL A 19 3.47 11.29 -12.10
CA VAL A 19 2.11 11.66 -12.55
C VAL A 19 1.81 13.14 -12.30
N LEU A 20 2.14 13.66 -11.11
CA LEU A 20 1.76 15.02 -10.72
C LEU A 20 2.65 16.11 -11.34
N LEU A 21 3.85 15.75 -11.81
CA LEU A 21 4.77 16.69 -12.45
C LEU A 21 4.69 16.65 -13.99
N ARG A 22 3.73 15.92 -14.57
CA ARG A 22 3.51 15.92 -16.02
C ARG A 22 3.18 17.35 -16.49
N PRO A 23 3.67 17.79 -17.66
CA PRO A 23 4.48 17.03 -18.63
C PRO A 23 6.00 17.04 -18.34
N HIS A 24 6.48 17.77 -17.33
CA HIS A 24 7.92 17.95 -17.08
C HIS A 24 8.66 16.64 -16.74
N SER A 25 7.96 15.68 -16.12
CA SER A 25 8.45 14.34 -15.80
C SER A 25 8.36 13.34 -16.97
N MET A 26 7.61 13.65 -18.04
CA MET A 26 7.39 12.77 -19.19
C MET A 26 8.55 12.82 -20.19
N PRO A 27 8.70 11.81 -21.07
CA PRO A 27 9.72 11.83 -22.12
C PRO A 27 9.72 13.15 -22.91
N GLY A 28 10.88 13.81 -22.97
CA GLY A 28 11.05 15.16 -23.56
C GLY A 28 10.94 16.32 -22.56
N GLY A 29 10.46 16.06 -21.34
CA GLY A 29 10.38 17.05 -20.26
C GLY A 29 11.71 17.25 -19.50
N SER A 30 11.86 18.43 -18.87
CA SER A 30 13.11 18.85 -18.22
C SER A 30 13.48 18.04 -16.98
N LEU A 31 12.51 17.37 -16.34
CA LEU A 31 12.73 16.59 -15.12
C LEU A 31 12.76 15.08 -15.39
N HIS A 32 12.48 14.65 -16.62
CA HIS A 32 12.35 13.23 -16.97
C HIS A 32 13.61 12.42 -16.68
N SER A 33 14.77 12.92 -17.10
CA SER A 33 16.05 12.27 -16.88
C SER A 33 16.77 12.87 -15.66
N PRO A 34 17.41 12.05 -14.80
CA PRO A 34 17.47 10.59 -14.83
C PRO A 34 16.35 9.90 -14.03
N ILE A 35 15.49 10.67 -13.35
CA ILE A 35 14.63 10.18 -12.27
C ILE A 35 13.51 9.28 -12.80
N TRP A 36 12.88 9.64 -13.93
CA TRP A 36 11.73 8.95 -14.50
C TRP A 36 12.03 8.31 -15.86
N THR A 37 13.30 8.13 -16.22
CA THR A 37 13.72 7.46 -17.47
C THR A 37 12.98 6.13 -17.75
N PRO A 38 12.71 5.24 -16.76
CA PRO A 38 11.96 4.02 -17.01
C PRO A 38 10.53 4.25 -17.54
N TYR A 39 9.91 5.40 -17.23
CA TYR A 39 8.59 5.74 -17.74
C TYR A 39 8.58 6.04 -19.25
N ALA A 40 9.74 6.24 -19.89
CA ALA A 40 9.81 6.30 -21.34
C ALA A 40 9.32 5.01 -22.00
N LEU A 41 9.63 3.85 -21.41
CA LEU A 41 9.11 2.56 -21.85
C LEU A 41 7.72 2.30 -21.26
N TYR A 42 7.52 2.54 -19.97
CA TYR A 42 6.26 2.17 -19.33
C TYR A 42 5.05 2.94 -19.92
N SER A 43 5.23 4.22 -20.24
CA SER A 43 4.17 5.03 -20.87
C SER A 43 3.80 4.61 -22.29
N THR A 44 4.64 3.84 -22.97
CA THR A 44 4.30 3.25 -24.28
C THR A 44 3.56 1.93 -24.14
N VAL A 45 3.73 1.25 -23.00
CA VAL A 45 2.98 0.03 -22.67
C VAL A 45 1.59 0.39 -22.17
N ASP A 46 1.50 1.36 -21.28
CA ASP A 46 0.25 1.75 -20.66
C ASP A 46 -0.02 3.23 -20.91
N TYR A 47 -0.95 3.48 -21.84
CA TYR A 47 -1.25 4.84 -22.29
C TYR A 47 -1.85 5.72 -21.19
N ILE A 48 -2.35 5.16 -20.10
CA ILE A 48 -2.79 5.96 -18.95
C ILE A 48 -1.61 6.70 -18.27
N TYR A 49 -0.37 6.25 -18.52
CA TYR A 49 0.87 6.89 -18.12
C TYR A 49 1.54 7.76 -19.20
N GLY A 50 0.99 7.76 -20.42
CA GLY A 50 1.60 8.40 -21.58
C GLY A 50 0.91 9.66 -22.07
N TRP A 51 1.43 10.17 -23.20
CA TRP A 51 0.90 11.33 -23.90
C TRP A 51 -0.57 11.18 -24.30
N PRO A 52 -1.06 10.00 -24.76
CA PRO A 52 -2.47 9.85 -25.13
C PRO A 52 -3.44 10.23 -24.00
N ALA A 53 -3.18 9.81 -22.76
CA ALA A 53 -4.03 10.15 -21.63
C ALA A 53 -3.92 11.63 -21.21
N LEU A 54 -2.72 12.22 -21.30
CA LEU A 54 -2.53 13.63 -20.97
C LEU A 54 -3.24 14.55 -21.97
N GLU A 55 -3.09 14.27 -23.27
CA GLU A 55 -3.71 15.02 -24.37
C GLU A 55 -5.23 14.86 -24.38
N ALA A 56 -5.73 13.67 -24.02
CA ALA A 56 -7.16 13.42 -23.86
C ALA A 56 -7.76 14.02 -22.57
N HIS A 57 -6.96 14.72 -21.74
CA HIS A 57 -7.35 15.23 -20.43
C HIS A 57 -7.98 14.16 -19.53
N ASN A 58 -7.47 12.92 -19.61
CA ASN A 58 -7.97 11.81 -18.81
C ASN A 58 -7.48 11.95 -17.36
N GLY A 59 -8.40 12.31 -16.45
CA GLY A 59 -8.10 12.53 -15.03
C GLY A 59 -7.90 11.26 -14.19
N PHE A 60 -8.11 10.07 -14.75
CA PHE A 60 -8.13 8.82 -13.98
C PHE A 60 -6.82 8.56 -13.23
N THR A 61 -5.67 8.58 -13.92
CA THR A 61 -4.36 8.34 -13.28
C THR A 61 -4.05 9.38 -12.20
N ALA A 62 -4.31 10.66 -12.47
CA ALA A 62 -4.07 11.72 -11.49
C ALA A 62 -4.94 11.54 -10.23
N ALA A 63 -6.22 11.18 -10.40
CA ALA A 63 -7.11 10.89 -9.27
C ALA A 63 -6.64 9.68 -8.45
N GLN A 64 -6.22 8.59 -9.12
CA GLN A 64 -5.61 7.43 -8.48
C GLN A 64 -4.36 7.82 -7.68
N THR A 65 -3.50 8.67 -8.25
CA THR A 65 -2.28 9.19 -7.62
C THR A 65 -2.56 10.03 -6.38
N VAL A 66 -3.60 10.88 -6.39
CA VAL A 66 -3.96 11.64 -5.19
C VAL A 66 -4.37 10.70 -4.05
N LEU A 67 -5.13 9.66 -4.34
CA LEU A 67 -5.46 8.64 -3.34
C LEU A 67 -4.21 7.85 -2.89
N ASN A 68 -3.27 7.58 -3.79
CA ASN A 68 -1.96 6.98 -3.44
C ASN A 68 -1.21 7.81 -2.39
N LEU A 69 -1.28 9.14 -2.45
CA LEU A 69 -0.68 10.02 -1.44
C LEU A 69 -1.39 9.90 -0.09
N VAL A 70 -2.72 9.82 -0.08
CA VAL A 70 -3.51 9.62 1.16
C VAL A 70 -3.14 8.29 1.83
N GLU A 71 -3.04 7.22 1.05
CA GLU A 71 -2.59 5.91 1.54
C GLU A 71 -1.15 5.94 2.04
N THR A 72 -0.28 6.64 1.33
CA THR A 72 1.13 6.80 1.72
C THR A 72 1.23 7.44 3.11
N VAL A 73 0.43 8.47 3.38
CA VAL A 73 0.35 9.10 4.71
C VAL A 73 -0.18 8.11 5.75
N ALA A 74 -1.24 7.37 5.45
CA ALA A 74 -1.81 6.38 6.36
C ALA A 74 -0.81 5.26 6.72
N TYR A 75 -0.13 4.69 5.73
CA TYR A 75 0.90 3.67 5.93
C TYR A 75 2.15 4.22 6.62
N ALA A 76 2.59 5.43 6.31
CA ALA A 76 3.69 6.08 7.01
C ALA A 76 3.35 6.28 8.50
N TYR A 77 2.12 6.69 8.81
CA TYR A 77 1.65 6.82 10.18
C TYR A 77 1.56 5.47 10.91
N TYR A 78 1.07 4.43 10.24
CA TYR A 78 1.12 3.05 10.76
C TYR A 78 2.56 2.61 11.09
N LEU A 79 3.51 2.80 10.16
CA LEU A 79 4.91 2.46 10.37
C LEU A 79 5.53 3.26 11.52
N TRP A 80 5.18 4.54 11.64
CA TRP A 80 5.60 5.38 12.76
C TRP A 80 5.11 4.84 14.11
N ILE A 81 3.84 4.41 14.20
CA ILE A 81 3.31 3.76 15.41
C ILE A 81 4.10 2.48 15.71
N VAL A 82 4.28 1.60 14.73
CA VAL A 82 5.03 0.34 14.91
C VAL A 82 6.46 0.61 15.35
N TYR A 83 7.13 1.60 14.79
CA TYR A 83 8.49 1.97 15.17
C TYR A 83 8.56 2.50 16.61
N ARG A 84 7.64 3.39 16.97
CA ARG A 84 7.65 4.07 18.27
C ARG A 84 7.19 3.16 19.40
N HIS A 85 6.11 2.42 19.20
CA HIS A 85 5.38 1.67 20.22
C HIS A 85 5.50 0.14 20.09
N GLY A 86 6.07 -0.38 19.01
CA GLY A 86 6.25 -1.82 18.82
C GLY A 86 7.26 -2.43 19.78
N ALA A 87 6.90 -3.61 20.30
CA ALA A 87 7.76 -4.54 21.01
C ALA A 87 7.85 -5.87 20.22
N THR A 88 8.96 -6.58 20.33
CA THR A 88 9.14 -7.90 19.72
C THR A 88 8.45 -8.97 20.56
N VAL A 89 7.78 -9.92 19.92
CA VAL A 89 7.03 -10.98 20.62
C VAL A 89 7.91 -11.79 21.58
N ALA A 90 9.21 -11.92 21.30
CA ALA A 90 10.18 -12.64 22.13
C ALA A 90 10.74 -11.84 23.33
N SER A 91 10.34 -10.58 23.55
CA SER A 91 10.87 -9.78 24.68
C SER A 91 10.17 -10.14 26.00
N GLY A 92 10.46 -11.33 26.54
CA GLY A 92 10.16 -11.66 27.93
C GLY A 92 10.97 -10.79 28.91
N ARG A 93 10.52 -10.72 30.18
CA ARG A 93 11.23 -10.02 31.28
C ARG A 93 12.69 -10.51 31.33
N GLY A 94 13.63 -9.69 30.88
CA GLY A 94 15.08 -10.00 30.85
C GLY A 94 15.72 -10.00 29.46
N ALA A 95 14.97 -9.79 28.39
CA ALA A 95 15.55 -9.67 27.05
C ALA A 95 16.47 -8.42 26.95
N PRO A 96 17.65 -8.53 26.30
CA PRO A 96 18.56 -7.40 26.15
C PRO A 96 17.87 -6.22 25.46
N LYS A 97 18.23 -4.99 25.85
CA LYS A 97 17.70 -3.74 25.26
C LYS A 97 17.83 -3.81 23.74
N GLN A 98 16.71 -3.96 23.05
CA GLN A 98 16.70 -4.17 21.62
C GLN A 98 17.04 -2.87 20.90
N GLN A 99 18.07 -2.90 20.06
CA GLN A 99 18.49 -1.73 19.29
C GLN A 99 17.47 -1.47 18.18
N LYS A 100 16.65 -0.43 18.36
CA LYS A 100 15.66 0.00 17.36
C LYS A 100 16.38 0.59 16.15
N GLY A 101 16.46 -0.18 15.07
CA GLY A 101 17.05 0.22 13.79
C GLY A 101 16.22 -0.24 12.60
N LEU A 102 16.66 0.08 11.38
CA LEU A 102 15.97 -0.28 10.14
C LEU A 102 15.81 -1.80 10.00
N VAL A 103 16.87 -2.57 10.29
CA VAL A 103 16.82 -4.04 10.27
C VAL A 103 15.78 -4.57 11.25
N TRP A 104 15.71 -4.00 12.46
CA TRP A 104 14.68 -4.38 13.43
C TRP A 104 13.28 -4.03 12.93
N LEU A 105 13.08 -2.88 12.28
CA LEU A 105 11.77 -2.50 11.75
C LEU A 105 11.30 -3.51 10.69
N LEU A 106 12.21 -3.92 9.80
CA LEU A 106 11.94 -4.82 8.68
C LEU A 106 11.86 -6.31 9.08
N THR A 107 12.52 -6.71 10.16
CA THR A 107 12.63 -8.13 10.57
C THR A 107 11.91 -8.43 11.87
N GLY A 108 11.32 -9.62 11.98
CA GLY A 108 10.67 -10.12 13.19
C GLY A 108 9.25 -9.59 13.42
N GLU A 109 8.45 -10.40 14.11
CA GLU A 109 7.08 -10.06 14.50
C GLU A 109 7.06 -9.00 15.61
N LYS A 110 6.20 -8.00 15.42
CA LYS A 110 6.06 -6.86 16.31
C LYS A 110 4.62 -6.80 16.79
N VAL A 111 4.47 -6.53 18.07
CA VAL A 111 3.18 -6.31 18.70
C VAL A 111 3.15 -4.90 19.27
N VAL A 112 2.05 -4.21 18.99
CA VAL A 112 1.71 -2.94 19.63
C VAL A 112 0.44 -3.19 20.43
N ALA A 113 0.53 -3.14 21.76
CA ALA A 113 -0.61 -3.46 22.62
C ALA A 113 -1.54 -2.25 22.85
N GLY A 114 -2.79 -2.54 23.21
CA GLY A 114 -3.76 -1.53 23.66
C GLY A 114 -4.34 -0.66 22.53
N GLN A 115 -4.89 0.50 22.92
CA GLN A 115 -5.59 1.40 22.00
C GLN A 115 -4.71 1.86 20.82
N THR A 116 -3.42 2.10 21.06
CA THR A 116 -2.47 2.50 20.03
C THR A 116 -2.30 1.41 18.95
N GLY A 117 -2.27 0.14 19.36
CA GLY A 117 -2.24 -1.00 18.44
C GLY A 117 -3.51 -1.12 17.63
N ALA A 118 -4.67 -0.97 18.28
CA ALA A 118 -5.97 -0.99 17.61
C ALA A 118 -6.10 0.12 16.55
N ILE A 119 -5.64 1.35 16.86
CA ILE A 119 -5.62 2.46 15.89
C ILE A 119 -4.72 2.12 14.70
N ALA A 120 -3.50 1.61 14.95
CA ALA A 120 -2.59 1.20 13.88
C ALA A 120 -3.21 0.12 12.98
N LEU A 121 -3.85 -0.87 13.59
CA LEU A 121 -4.50 -1.98 12.90
C LEU A 121 -5.63 -1.48 11.99
N LEU A 122 -6.50 -0.60 12.50
CA LEU A 122 -7.59 0.01 11.73
C LEU A 122 -7.06 0.84 10.55
N ILE A 123 -6.04 1.66 10.78
CA ILE A 123 -5.46 2.51 9.72
C ILE A 123 -4.85 1.65 8.61
N ALA A 124 -4.05 0.64 8.97
CA ALA A 124 -3.44 -0.26 7.99
C ALA A 124 -4.49 -1.09 7.24
N TYR A 125 -5.54 -1.54 7.92
CA TYR A 125 -6.65 -2.25 7.30
C TYR A 125 -7.39 -1.38 6.29
N SER A 126 -7.82 -0.17 6.69
CA SER A 126 -8.52 0.77 5.82
C SER A 126 -7.67 1.20 4.61
N ALA A 127 -6.38 1.45 4.81
CA ALA A 127 -5.46 1.75 3.71
C ALA A 127 -5.33 0.55 2.76
N SER A 128 -5.28 -0.69 3.28
CA SER A 128 -5.21 -1.89 2.44
C SER A 128 -6.47 -2.09 1.60
N VAL A 129 -7.66 -1.83 2.17
CA VAL A 129 -8.92 -1.84 1.43
C VAL A 129 -8.91 -0.79 0.33
N MET A 130 -8.47 0.44 0.63
CA MET A 130 -8.36 1.50 -0.37
C MET A 130 -7.46 1.08 -1.53
N THR A 131 -6.30 0.47 -1.25
CA THR A 131 -5.34 0.04 -2.27
C THR A 131 -5.97 -1.00 -3.17
N LEU A 132 -6.57 -2.04 -2.57
CA LEU A 132 -7.23 -3.10 -3.32
C LEU A 132 -8.38 -2.55 -4.19
N SER A 133 -9.27 -1.72 -3.61
CA SER A 133 -10.41 -1.17 -4.32
C SER A 133 -9.99 -0.34 -5.53
N LYS A 134 -8.93 0.45 -5.39
CA LYS A 134 -8.38 1.27 -6.47
C LYS A 134 -7.74 0.45 -7.57
N THR A 135 -6.95 -0.55 -7.22
CA THR A 135 -6.34 -1.45 -8.20
C THR A 135 -7.41 -2.26 -8.93
N VAL A 136 -8.44 -2.75 -8.23
CA VAL A 136 -9.60 -3.40 -8.87
C VAL A 136 -10.29 -2.43 -9.82
N LEU A 137 -10.55 -1.19 -9.40
CA LEU A 137 -11.15 -0.16 -10.27
C LEU A 137 -10.30 0.09 -11.51
N TYR A 138 -8.97 0.08 -11.39
CA TYR A 138 -8.08 0.26 -12.52
C TYR A 138 -8.19 -0.88 -13.54
N TRP A 139 -8.19 -2.13 -13.09
CA TRP A 139 -8.42 -3.29 -13.96
C TRP A 139 -9.80 -3.28 -14.62
N LEU A 140 -10.84 -2.91 -13.86
CA LEU A 140 -12.19 -2.78 -14.39
C LEU A 140 -12.29 -1.65 -15.42
N ASN A 141 -11.58 -0.54 -15.21
CA ASN A 141 -11.53 0.55 -16.17
C ASN A 141 -10.93 0.11 -17.51
N GLU A 142 -9.87 -0.71 -17.48
CA GLU A 142 -9.35 -1.31 -18.72
C GLU A 142 -10.36 -2.25 -19.37
N TYR A 143 -10.98 -3.14 -18.59
CA TYR A 143 -11.98 -4.06 -19.13
C TYR A 143 -13.17 -3.33 -19.77
N PHE A 144 -13.70 -2.30 -19.12
CA PHE A 144 -14.84 -1.52 -19.61
C PHE A 144 -14.50 -0.47 -20.67
N SER A 145 -13.22 -0.28 -20.96
CA SER A 145 -12.74 0.58 -22.06
C SER A 145 -12.16 -0.24 -23.22
N ASP A 146 -12.57 -1.51 -23.35
CA ASP A 146 -12.09 -2.44 -24.37
C ASP A 146 -10.55 -2.53 -24.43
N PHE A 147 -9.91 -2.45 -23.27
CA PHE A 147 -8.45 -2.44 -23.10
C PHE A 147 -7.75 -1.31 -23.87
N SER A 148 -8.40 -0.16 -24.02
CA SER A 148 -7.91 0.97 -24.83
C SER A 148 -6.49 1.44 -24.49
N ASN A 149 -6.01 1.28 -23.25
CA ASN A 149 -4.68 1.74 -22.85
C ASN A 149 -3.58 0.69 -22.96
N ILE A 150 -3.94 -0.61 -23.03
CA ILE A 150 -2.98 -1.73 -22.95
C ILE A 150 -3.15 -2.79 -24.04
N GLY A 151 -4.24 -2.75 -24.81
CA GLY A 151 -4.61 -3.78 -25.78
C GLY A 151 -3.70 -3.83 -27.01
N HIS A 152 -2.87 -2.81 -27.24
CA HIS A 152 -1.90 -2.75 -28.34
C HIS A 152 -0.61 -3.53 -28.06
N ASN A 153 -0.37 -3.99 -26.83
CA ASN A 153 0.85 -4.67 -26.45
C ASN A 153 0.88 -6.14 -26.88
N ASP A 154 2.08 -6.66 -27.14
CA ASP A 154 2.27 -8.11 -27.23
C ASP A 154 2.08 -8.78 -25.84
N ALA A 155 1.80 -10.08 -25.86
CA ALA A 155 1.48 -10.83 -24.65
C ALA A 155 2.60 -10.81 -23.59
N LEU A 156 3.87 -10.80 -23.99
CA LEU A 156 4.98 -10.81 -23.04
C LEU A 156 5.12 -9.45 -22.37
N SER A 157 5.11 -8.36 -23.16
CA SER A 157 5.14 -7.01 -22.62
C SER A 157 3.97 -6.77 -21.67
N LEU A 158 2.76 -7.19 -22.05
CA LEU A 158 1.58 -7.07 -21.20
C LEU A 158 1.73 -7.86 -19.89
N VAL A 159 2.20 -9.11 -19.95
CA VAL A 159 2.37 -9.94 -18.75
C VAL A 159 3.39 -9.35 -17.78
N PHE A 160 4.58 -8.98 -18.27
CA PHE A 160 5.69 -8.58 -17.40
C PHE A 160 5.65 -7.11 -16.98
N LEU A 161 5.14 -6.22 -17.83
CA LEU A 161 5.16 -4.79 -17.56
C LEU A 161 3.83 -4.27 -17.01
N TRP A 162 2.72 -5.01 -17.18
CA TRP A 162 1.42 -4.58 -16.70
C TRP A 162 0.77 -5.56 -15.72
N ILE A 163 0.58 -6.84 -16.10
CA ILE A 163 -0.16 -7.82 -15.29
C ILE A 163 0.56 -8.15 -13.99
N ILE A 164 1.84 -8.55 -14.05
CA ILE A 164 2.59 -8.94 -12.86
C ILE A 164 2.74 -7.75 -11.91
N PRO A 165 3.21 -6.56 -12.35
CA PRO A 165 3.33 -5.41 -11.47
C PRO A 165 2.00 -5.05 -10.82
N ASN A 166 0.93 -4.83 -11.59
CA ASN A 166 -0.37 -4.47 -11.01
C ASN A 166 -1.00 -5.59 -10.18
N GLY A 167 -0.73 -6.86 -10.53
CA GLY A 167 -1.20 -8.03 -9.80
C GLY A 167 -0.63 -8.11 -8.37
N LEU A 168 0.61 -7.64 -8.14
CA LEU A 168 1.16 -7.54 -6.79
C LEU A 168 0.33 -6.58 -5.91
N TRP A 169 -0.21 -5.50 -6.50
CA TRP A 169 -1.12 -4.57 -5.82
C TRP A 169 -2.54 -5.11 -5.64
N LEU A 170 -2.86 -6.29 -6.16
CA LEU A 170 -4.06 -7.04 -5.77
C LEU A 170 -3.73 -8.02 -4.63
N VAL A 171 -2.65 -8.77 -4.77
CA VAL A 171 -2.28 -9.86 -3.85
C VAL A 171 -1.88 -9.33 -2.47
N PHE A 172 -0.95 -8.37 -2.40
CA PHE A 172 -0.44 -7.89 -1.10
C PHE A 172 -1.47 -7.15 -0.23
N PRO A 173 -2.30 -6.23 -0.76
CA PRO A 173 -3.35 -5.64 0.07
C PRO A 173 -4.44 -6.67 0.42
N SER A 174 -4.78 -7.62 -0.45
CA SER A 174 -5.71 -8.71 -0.09
C SER A 174 -5.20 -9.54 1.08
N TYR A 175 -3.91 -9.92 1.05
CA TYR A 175 -3.26 -10.62 2.15
C TYR A 175 -3.22 -9.76 3.43
N SER A 176 -2.99 -8.46 3.30
CA SER A 176 -2.99 -7.52 4.43
C SER A 176 -4.38 -7.37 5.05
N ILE A 177 -5.44 -7.25 4.24
CA ILE A 177 -6.84 -7.24 4.69
C ILE A 177 -7.16 -8.53 5.44
N TYR A 178 -6.78 -9.69 4.89
CA TYR A 178 -7.04 -10.98 5.53
C TYR A 178 -6.35 -11.09 6.90
N THR A 179 -5.05 -10.80 6.97
CA THR A 179 -4.27 -10.93 8.20
C THR A 179 -4.67 -9.91 9.27
N LEU A 180 -4.78 -8.63 8.90
CA LEU A 180 -5.20 -7.58 9.83
C LEU A 180 -6.66 -7.77 10.25
N GLY A 181 -7.53 -8.22 9.34
CA GLY A 181 -8.92 -8.55 9.64
C GLY A 181 -9.05 -9.70 10.64
N ALA A 182 -8.25 -10.76 10.49
CA ALA A 182 -8.21 -11.86 11.45
C ALA A 182 -7.73 -11.39 12.84
N GLU A 183 -6.77 -10.46 12.89
CA GLU A 183 -6.31 -9.86 14.14
C GLU A 183 -7.41 -9.01 14.81
N ILE A 184 -8.16 -8.22 14.03
CA ILE A 184 -9.33 -7.47 14.52
C ILE A 184 -10.37 -8.43 15.12
N LEU A 185 -10.74 -9.49 14.38
CA LEU A 185 -11.73 -10.47 14.81
C LEU A 185 -11.30 -11.18 16.10
N SER A 186 -10.07 -11.70 16.15
CA SER A 186 -9.55 -12.41 17.33
C SER A 186 -9.49 -11.52 18.57
N SER A 187 -9.21 -10.22 18.40
CA SER A 187 -9.22 -9.23 19.49
C SER A 187 -10.63 -8.98 20.03
N LEU A 188 -11.64 -8.97 19.17
CA LEU A 188 -13.05 -8.79 19.56
C LEU A 188 -13.62 -10.04 20.23
N GLU A 189 -13.27 -11.23 19.77
CA GLU A 189 -13.71 -12.50 20.38
C GLU A 189 -13.17 -12.67 21.81
N GLN A 190 -11.90 -12.32 22.02
CA GLN A 190 -11.25 -12.36 23.33
C GLN A 190 -11.81 -11.30 24.30
N ALA A 191 -12.43 -10.24 23.79
CA ALA A 191 -13.04 -9.18 24.59
C ALA A 191 -14.40 -9.55 25.20
N SER A 192 -14.78 -10.84 25.21
CA SER A 192 -16.05 -11.34 25.78
C SER A 192 -16.40 -10.70 27.13
N PRO A 193 -17.68 -10.36 27.39
CA PRO A 193 -18.07 -9.60 28.57
C PRO A 193 -17.61 -10.31 29.84
N ARG A 194 -16.87 -9.61 30.72
CA ARG A 194 -16.67 -10.08 32.10
C ARG A 194 -18.04 -10.41 32.68
N GLY A 195 -18.30 -11.70 32.91
CA GLY A 195 -19.48 -12.16 33.61
C GLY A 195 -19.65 -11.33 34.88
N ARG A 196 -20.80 -10.67 35.00
CA ARG A 196 -21.16 -9.84 36.16
C ARG A 196 -20.96 -10.71 37.39
N GLY A 197 -19.88 -10.47 38.13
CA GLY A 197 -19.53 -11.26 39.31
C GLY A 197 -20.71 -11.26 40.26
N ARG A 198 -21.30 -12.44 40.48
CA ARG A 198 -22.39 -12.64 41.43
C ARG A 198 -21.85 -12.22 42.82
N PRO A 199 -22.51 -11.29 43.54
CA PRO A 199 -22.06 -10.94 44.89
C PRO A 199 -22.04 -12.21 45.75
N LYS A 200 -20.94 -12.43 46.48
CA LYS A 200 -20.89 -13.46 47.52
C LYS A 200 -21.93 -13.09 48.56
N ALA A 201 -22.97 -13.91 48.69
CA ALA A 201 -23.85 -13.87 49.86
C ALA A 201 -22.98 -14.22 51.08
N GLN A 202 -22.91 -13.30 52.03
CA GLN A 202 -22.44 -13.54 53.39
C GLN A 202 -23.57 -14.12 54.21
#